data_AF-A0A2E4S6U6-F1
#
_entry.id   AF-A0A2E4S6U6-F1
#
_cell.length_a   1.000
_cell.length_b   1.000
_cell.length_c   1.000
_cell.angle_alpha   90.00
_cell.angle_beta   90.00
_cell.angle_gamma   90.00
#
_symmetry.space_group_name_H-M   'P 1'
#
loop_
_entity.id
_entity.type
_entity.pdbx_description
1 polymer ?
#
loop_
_entity_poly.entity_id
_entity_poly.type
_entity_poly.pdbx_seq_one_letter_code
_entity_poly.pdbx_strand_id
1 'polypeptide(L)'
;MANLSAKLFAGAAFVALSAAPSIAQPNAAAAQSFDLPSGPLSEALDAFITQSGRDLIYRTDQAEGIQVSGVEGTFSDNEALDRLLAGSNMRMRTDESGAILVYAQAESEPAPRAPAPAPRQVEAPQTPPRRVAAPDTDEEARLDSVVVVGTQIRGAQVGGELPVTVVGDEQLAAIGAVDGDDVFRSIPQFGDVGFNSTENVSGGVNSARGDVASINLRALGTGNTLVLLNGRRMVNHPGTQSENLVPVTTVNANAIPVTGIRRLEVLLDGASALYGSDAVAGVVNTVLKDDFEGLTVSARYGTEPDIESDEFNFTLEAGKNFNGGRSNVALFAAYTDRDPVFASERDFAANADLRDRLPDSWAGDLNFRNNSNNTPWGAFTLRDPATGDTVSLDGVSSRGGGVHVQPDSYENCLAALGDGLCLDEGNSAGDVAQR
;
A
#
# COMPACT_ATOMS: atom_id res chain seq x y z
N MET A 1 -10.72 -12.83 -29.81
CA MET A 1 -10.14 -11.70 -30.58
C MET A 1 -8.64 -11.85 -30.52
N ALA A 2 -8.12 -12.75 -31.37
CA ALA A 2 -6.71 -13.10 -31.44
C ALA A 2 -6.06 -12.34 -32.60
N ASN A 3 -4.77 -12.03 -32.48
CA ASN A 3 -3.87 -11.35 -33.42
C ASN A 3 -3.66 -9.85 -33.16
N LEU A 4 -2.93 -9.52 -32.09
CA LEU A 4 -2.15 -8.27 -32.03
C LEU A 4 -0.68 -8.45 -31.58
N SER A 5 -0.17 -9.68 -31.49
CA SER A 5 1.18 -9.97 -30.95
C SER A 5 2.32 -10.10 -31.97
N ALA A 6 2.12 -9.75 -33.25
CA ALA A 6 3.10 -10.05 -34.30
C ALA A 6 3.78 -8.85 -34.99
N LYS A 7 3.69 -7.63 -34.44
CA LYS A 7 4.32 -6.44 -35.07
C LYS A 7 4.87 -5.43 -34.07
N LEU A 8 5.98 -5.76 -33.39
CA LEU A 8 6.85 -4.74 -32.78
C LEU A 8 8.35 -5.01 -32.94
N PHE A 9 8.77 -6.12 -33.58
CA PHE A 9 10.15 -6.35 -33.99
C PHE A 9 10.45 -5.74 -35.37
N ALA A 10 10.56 -4.42 -35.45
CA ALA A 10 11.36 -3.71 -36.48
C ALA A 10 11.34 -2.19 -36.19
N GLY A 11 12.27 -1.70 -35.36
CA GLY A 11 12.34 -0.26 -35.14
C GLY A 11 13.30 0.22 -34.05
N ALA A 12 14.50 -0.36 -33.93
CA ALA A 12 15.57 0.27 -33.16
C ALA A 12 16.10 1.50 -33.94
N ALA A 13 15.36 2.61 -33.91
CA ALA A 13 15.82 3.91 -34.36
C ALA A 13 16.47 4.64 -33.18
N PHE A 14 17.80 4.73 -33.21
CA PHE A 14 18.59 5.61 -32.36
C PHE A 14 18.10 7.07 -32.52
N VAL A 15 17.29 7.56 -31.59
CA VAL A 15 17.04 8.99 -31.43
C VAL A 15 18.13 9.54 -30.51
N ALA A 16 19.20 10.06 -31.12
CA ALA A 16 20.20 10.85 -30.42
C ALA A 16 19.58 12.19 -30.04
N LEU A 17 19.01 12.28 -28.83
CA LEU A 17 18.56 13.55 -28.27
C LEU A 17 19.79 14.30 -27.75
N SER A 18 20.13 15.41 -28.39
CA SER A 18 21.19 16.32 -27.96
C SER A 18 20.82 16.93 -26.61
N ALA A 19 21.48 16.46 -25.55
CA ALA A 19 21.44 17.08 -24.24
C ALA A 19 22.15 18.44 -24.30
N ALA A 20 21.38 19.53 -24.20
CA ALA A 20 21.92 20.81 -23.77
C ALA A 20 22.14 20.72 -22.25
N PRO A 21 23.32 21.10 -21.72
CA PRO A 21 23.53 21.12 -20.29
C PRO A 21 22.69 22.25 -19.69
N SER A 22 21.62 21.90 -18.98
CA SER A 22 20.97 22.82 -18.05
C SER A 22 21.93 23.06 -16.90
N ILE A 23 22.50 24.26 -16.87
CA ILE A 23 23.21 24.77 -15.70
C ILE A 23 22.14 24.97 -14.63
N ALA A 24 22.15 24.11 -13.61
CA ALA A 24 21.38 24.31 -12.40
C ALA A 24 21.86 25.62 -11.76
N GLN A 25 21.07 26.69 -11.88
CA GLN A 25 21.24 27.86 -11.04
C GLN A 25 20.71 27.47 -9.64
N PRO A 26 21.46 27.75 -8.56
CA PRO A 26 20.88 27.64 -7.22
C PRO A 26 19.69 28.59 -7.16
N ASN A 27 18.51 28.04 -6.84
CA ASN A 27 17.30 28.82 -6.59
C ASN A 27 17.56 29.77 -5.42
N ALA A 28 17.97 31.00 -5.72
CA ALA A 28 17.75 32.11 -4.82
C ALA A 28 16.23 32.27 -4.73
N ALA A 29 15.67 32.03 -3.53
CA ALA A 29 14.23 32.16 -3.28
C ALA A 29 13.73 33.49 -3.88
N ALA A 30 12.83 33.39 -4.86
CA ALA A 30 12.34 34.55 -5.58
C ALA A 30 11.63 35.51 -4.61
N ALA A 31 11.97 36.79 -4.65
CA ALA A 31 11.31 37.78 -3.81
C ALA A 31 9.86 37.98 -4.28
N GLN A 32 8.92 37.88 -3.35
CA GLN A 32 7.48 38.07 -3.59
C GLN A 32 6.91 39.20 -2.73
N SER A 33 5.78 39.77 -3.16
CA SER A 33 5.14 40.86 -2.44
C SER A 33 4.29 40.31 -1.31
N PHE A 34 4.53 40.78 -0.10
CA PHE A 34 3.80 40.45 1.10
C PHE A 34 3.04 41.67 1.64
N ASP A 35 1.83 41.42 2.14
CA ASP A 35 0.96 42.35 2.86
C ASP A 35 0.39 41.62 4.08
N LEU A 36 1.22 41.47 5.12
CA LEU A 36 0.88 40.73 6.33
C LEU A 36 0.28 41.69 7.37
N PRO A 37 -0.91 41.39 7.92
CA PRO A 37 -1.59 42.28 8.84
C PRO A 37 -0.83 42.45 10.15
N SER A 38 -0.95 43.65 10.74
CA SER A 38 -0.59 43.86 12.15
C SER A 38 -1.71 43.34 13.05
N GLY A 39 -1.36 42.74 14.20
CA GLY A 39 -2.34 42.12 15.09
C GLY A 39 -1.83 40.82 15.72
N PRO A 40 -2.75 39.89 16.08
CA PRO A 40 -2.39 38.59 16.64
C PRO A 40 -1.45 37.81 15.71
N LEU A 41 -0.39 37.23 16.26
CA LEU A 41 0.59 36.45 15.49
C LEU A 41 -0.07 35.34 14.67
N SER A 42 -1.09 34.65 15.21
CA SER A 42 -1.82 33.60 14.49
C SER A 42 -2.44 34.11 13.19
N GLU A 43 -3.06 35.29 13.21
CA GLU A 43 -3.69 35.87 12.02
C GLU A 43 -2.66 36.27 10.96
N ALA A 44 -1.51 36.79 11.39
CA ALA A 44 -0.43 37.14 10.47
C ALA A 44 0.29 35.92 9.89
N LEU A 45 0.44 34.83 10.66
CA LEU A 45 0.98 33.56 10.17
C LEU A 45 0.03 32.90 9.17
N ASP A 46 -1.29 32.94 9.41
CA ASP A 46 -2.29 32.42 8.48
C ASP A 46 -2.30 33.23 7.16
N ALA A 47 -2.15 34.57 7.24
CA ALA A 47 -1.98 35.42 6.07
C ALA A 47 -0.68 35.11 5.30
N PHE A 48 0.41 34.82 6.02
CA PHE A 48 1.68 34.41 5.42
C PHE A 48 1.56 33.08 4.67
N ILE A 49 0.91 32.06 5.25
CA ILE A 49 0.65 30.77 4.58
C ILE A 49 -0.12 31.01 3.27
N THR A 50 -1.15 31.85 3.34
CA THR A 50 -2.01 32.15 2.18
C THR A 50 -1.26 32.88 1.06
N GLN A 51 -0.37 33.81 1.40
CA GLN A 51 0.38 34.61 0.42
C GLN A 51 1.62 33.90 -0.10
N SER A 52 2.35 33.17 0.76
CA SER A 52 3.58 32.47 0.39
C SER A 52 3.34 31.13 -0.30
N GLY A 53 2.20 30.48 -0.04
CA GLY A 53 1.91 29.13 -0.51
C GLY A 53 2.78 28.05 0.16
N ARG A 54 3.44 28.35 1.28
CA ARG A 54 4.32 27.41 1.99
C ARG A 54 3.62 26.73 3.16
N ASP A 55 4.01 25.48 3.39
CA ASP A 55 3.60 24.72 4.57
C ASP A 55 4.31 25.26 5.81
N LEU A 56 3.53 25.78 6.77
CA LEU A 56 4.01 26.33 8.03
C LEU A 56 3.32 25.63 9.21
N ILE A 57 4.13 25.13 10.14
CA ILE A 57 3.67 24.48 11.37
C ILE A 57 3.99 25.40 12.55
N TYR A 58 2.99 25.67 13.39
CA TYR A 58 3.17 26.38 14.65
C TYR A 58 2.21 25.88 15.71
N ARG A 59 2.56 26.08 16.98
CA ARG A 59 1.73 25.77 18.12
C ARG A 59 0.85 26.95 18.49
N THR A 60 -0.47 26.78 18.47
CA THR A 60 -1.43 27.86 18.75
C THR A 60 -1.27 28.42 20.17
N ASP A 61 -0.97 27.57 21.16
CA ASP A 61 -0.73 27.98 22.54
C ASP A 61 0.54 28.83 22.71
N GLN A 62 1.51 28.68 21.80
CA GLN A 62 2.73 29.51 21.79
C GLN A 62 2.52 30.84 21.06
N ALA A 63 1.60 30.90 20.10
CA ALA A 63 1.29 32.11 19.35
C ALA A 63 0.23 32.99 20.04
N GLU A 64 -0.47 32.46 21.05
CA GLU A 64 -1.54 33.15 21.75
C GLU A 64 -1.01 34.38 22.52
N GLY A 65 -1.67 35.53 22.33
CA GLY A 65 -1.32 36.78 23.00
C GLY A 65 -0.11 37.52 22.40
N ILE A 66 0.61 36.95 21.44
CA ILE A 66 1.70 37.64 20.74
C ILE A 66 1.12 38.58 19.69
N GLN A 67 1.56 39.83 19.71
CA GLN A 67 1.19 40.87 18.73
C GLN A 67 2.38 41.18 17.83
N VAL A 68 2.12 41.30 16.52
CA VAL A 68 3.11 41.61 15.51
C VAL A 68 2.76 42.90 14.76
N SER A 69 3.79 43.57 14.25
CA SER A 69 3.64 44.88 13.60
C SER A 69 3.20 44.79 12.13
N GLY A 70 2.98 43.59 11.60
CA GLY A 70 2.72 43.36 10.17
C GLY A 70 3.98 43.55 9.30
N VAL A 71 3.92 43.09 8.05
CA VAL A 71 5.02 43.19 7.08
C VAL A 71 4.45 43.52 5.71
N GLU A 72 4.80 44.69 5.19
CA GLU A 72 4.46 45.11 3.83
C GLU A 72 5.74 45.33 3.01
N GLY A 73 5.80 44.74 1.81
CA GLY A 73 6.92 44.94 0.88
C GLY A 73 7.29 43.68 0.10
N THR A 74 8.37 43.77 -0.68
CA THR A 74 8.87 42.64 -1.48
C THR A 74 10.04 41.97 -0.77
N PHE A 75 9.85 40.71 -0.37
CA PHE A 75 10.81 39.95 0.43
C PHE A 75 10.86 38.49 -0.05
N SER A 76 11.95 37.79 0.26
CA SER A 76 11.92 36.32 0.22
C SER A 76 11.09 35.78 1.40
N ASP A 77 10.58 34.56 1.31
CA ASP A 77 9.67 33.99 2.32
C ASP A 77 10.28 33.98 3.71
N ASN A 78 11.55 33.56 3.80
CA ASN A 78 12.29 33.54 5.05
C ASN A 78 12.49 34.97 5.58
N GLU A 79 12.77 35.94 4.71
CA GLU A 79 12.94 37.33 5.12
C GLU A 79 11.62 37.98 5.58
N ALA A 80 10.51 37.68 4.92
CA ALA A 80 9.19 38.16 5.33
C ALA A 80 8.81 37.60 6.71
N LEU A 81 9.05 36.31 6.94
CA LEU A 81 8.75 35.67 8.21
C LEU A 81 9.69 36.11 9.32
N ASP A 82 11.00 36.26 9.06
CA ASP A 82 11.95 36.83 10.03
C ASP A 82 11.55 38.25 10.46
N ARG A 83 11.07 39.07 9.51
CA ARG A 83 10.56 40.42 9.82
C ARG A 83 9.25 40.37 10.58
N LEU A 84 8.37 39.41 10.30
CA LEU A 84 7.12 39.25 11.02
C LEU A 84 7.35 38.83 12.47
N LEU A 85 8.29 37.91 12.68
CA LEU A 85 8.64 37.39 14.00
C LEU A 85 9.58 38.33 14.77
N ALA A 86 10.09 39.38 14.14
CA ALA A 86 10.98 40.35 14.76
C ALA A 86 10.29 41.03 15.97
N GLY A 87 10.90 40.87 17.15
CA GLY A 87 10.35 41.40 18.41
C GLY A 87 9.49 40.40 19.19
N SER A 88 9.23 39.20 18.65
CA SER A 88 8.63 38.09 19.38
C SER A 88 9.71 37.13 19.93
N ASN A 89 9.32 36.28 20.88
CA ASN A 89 10.13 35.14 21.33
C ASN A 89 10.08 33.96 20.37
N MET A 90 9.44 34.10 19.19
CA MET A 90 9.32 33.03 18.21
C MET A 90 10.53 33.02 17.27
N ARG A 91 10.89 31.83 16.79
CA ARG A 91 11.93 31.59 15.80
C ARG A 91 11.37 30.68 14.72
N MET A 92 11.95 30.75 13.54
CA MET A 92 11.66 29.84 12.44
C MET A 92 12.83 28.88 12.20
N ARG A 93 12.50 27.67 11.76
CA ARG A 93 13.44 26.72 11.17
C ARG A 93 12.81 26.16 9.91
N THR A 94 13.60 26.02 8.86
CA THR A 94 13.17 25.35 7.62
C THR A 94 13.81 23.97 7.58
N ASP A 95 13.04 22.96 7.22
CA ASP A 95 13.55 21.60 7.02
C ASP A 95 14.09 21.39 5.59
N GLU A 96 14.55 20.18 5.29
CA GLU A 96 15.04 19.81 3.96
C GLU A 96 13.93 19.70 2.90
N SER A 97 12.67 19.51 3.34
CA SER A 97 11.48 19.45 2.47
C SER A 97 10.96 20.83 2.05
N GLY A 98 11.43 21.89 2.71
CA GLY A 98 10.96 23.26 2.49
C GLY A 98 9.78 23.67 3.38
N ALA A 99 9.35 22.83 4.32
CA ALA A 99 8.37 23.18 5.34
C ALA A 99 9.01 24.08 6.43
N ILE A 100 8.23 25.01 6.97
CA ILE A 100 8.68 25.97 7.98
C ILE A 100 8.06 25.64 9.34
N LEU A 101 8.89 25.47 10.37
CA LEU A 101 8.47 25.34 11.77
C LEU A 101 8.68 26.67 12.50
N VAL A 102 7.63 27.21 13.12
CA VAL A 102 7.69 28.39 13.99
C VAL A 102 7.47 27.98 15.45
N TYR A 103 8.44 28.28 16.31
CA TYR A 103 8.47 27.80 17.70
C TYR A 103 8.96 28.89 18.67
N ALA A 104 8.50 28.85 19.92
CA ALA A 104 8.99 29.75 20.97
C ALA A 104 10.42 29.35 21.40
N GLN A 105 11.34 30.30 21.41
CA GLN A 105 12.66 30.15 22.02
C GLN A 105 12.49 30.21 23.54
N ALA A 106 12.84 29.13 24.23
CA ALA A 106 12.83 29.10 25.69
C ALA A 106 13.81 30.15 26.24
N GLU A 107 13.32 31.07 27.05
CA GLU A 107 14.16 31.90 27.89
C GLU A 107 14.86 30.98 28.90
N SER A 108 16.17 31.08 29.01
CA SER A 108 16.99 30.22 29.86
C SER A 108 16.60 30.46 31.33
N GLU A 109 15.80 29.56 31.89
CA GLU A 109 15.47 29.57 33.31
C GLU A 109 16.74 29.23 34.12
N PRO A 110 17.06 29.97 35.21
CA PRO A 110 18.23 29.68 36.02
C PRO A 110 18.07 28.31 36.71
N ALA A 111 19.09 27.47 36.58
CA ALA A 111 19.13 26.09 37.07
C ALA A 111 18.52 25.89 38.47
N PRO A 112 17.72 24.83 38.69
CA PRO A 112 17.08 24.60 39.97
C PRO A 112 18.12 24.34 41.07
N ARG A 113 17.98 25.05 42.19
CA ARG A 113 18.72 24.79 43.44
C ARG A 113 18.47 23.35 43.90
N ALA A 114 19.55 22.66 44.24
CA ALA A 114 19.53 21.33 44.82
C ALA A 114 18.52 21.20 45.99
N PRO A 115 17.72 20.12 46.06
CA PRO A 115 16.80 19.93 47.16
C PRO A 115 17.53 19.55 48.46
N ALA A 116 17.09 20.16 49.56
CA ALA A 116 17.47 19.80 50.93
C ALA A 116 16.92 18.41 51.32
N PRO A 117 17.58 17.68 52.25
CA PRO A 117 17.23 16.28 52.52
C PRO A 117 15.92 16.16 53.30
N ALA A 118 15.01 15.30 52.81
CA ALA A 118 13.78 14.91 53.50
C ALA A 118 14.03 13.78 54.54
N PRO A 119 13.20 13.68 55.59
CA PRO A 119 13.38 12.71 56.69
C PRO A 119 13.04 11.27 56.28
N ARG A 120 13.76 10.33 56.91
CA ARG A 120 13.65 8.88 56.71
C ARG A 120 12.24 8.37 57.05
N GLN A 121 11.63 7.64 56.12
CA GLN A 121 10.54 6.72 56.40
C GLN A 121 10.85 5.32 55.89
N VAL A 122 10.24 4.36 56.59
CA VAL A 122 10.61 2.95 56.76
C VAL A 122 10.34 2.11 55.51
N GLU A 123 11.30 1.24 55.20
CA GLU A 123 11.39 0.40 54.00
C GLU A 123 10.68 -0.95 54.17
N ALA A 124 9.86 -1.33 53.20
CA ALA A 124 9.40 -2.72 52.98
C ALA A 124 10.09 -3.26 51.72
N PRO A 125 10.51 -4.54 51.68
CA PRO A 125 11.46 -5.01 50.67
C PRO A 125 10.75 -5.20 49.32
N GLN A 126 11.17 -4.42 48.31
CA GLN A 126 10.83 -4.63 46.91
C GLN A 126 12.11 -4.83 46.09
N THR A 127 12.07 -5.85 45.23
CA THR A 127 13.04 -6.25 44.21
C THR A 127 13.59 -5.06 43.42
N PRO A 128 14.91 -4.98 43.15
CA PRO A 128 15.52 -3.78 42.58
C PRO A 128 15.14 -3.58 41.10
N PRO A 129 14.58 -2.42 40.69
CA PRO A 129 14.59 -2.04 39.29
C PRO A 129 15.99 -1.54 38.90
N ARG A 130 16.43 -2.05 37.76
CA ARG A 130 17.64 -1.63 37.03
C ARG A 130 17.60 -0.13 36.79
N ARG A 131 18.62 0.57 37.30
CA ARG A 131 18.85 2.00 37.09
C ARG A 131 19.12 2.25 35.60
N VAL A 132 18.17 2.84 34.89
CA VAL A 132 18.41 3.48 33.59
C VAL A 132 18.72 4.95 33.90
N ALA A 133 19.87 5.41 33.43
CA ALA A 133 20.29 6.80 33.56
C ALA A 133 19.28 7.71 32.84
N ALA A 134 18.92 8.82 33.48
CA ALA A 134 18.19 9.90 32.82
C ALA A 134 19.08 10.51 31.74
N PRO A 135 18.59 10.75 30.51
CA PRO A 135 19.34 11.49 29.52
C PRO A 135 19.44 12.97 29.94
N ASP A 136 20.62 13.53 29.74
CA ASP A 136 20.94 14.94 29.92
C ASP A 136 20.02 15.82 29.05
N THR A 137 19.53 16.89 29.66
CA THR A 137 18.77 17.96 29.03
C THR A 137 19.69 18.79 28.13
N ASP A 138 19.72 18.46 26.84
CA ASP A 138 20.06 19.35 25.71
C ASP A 138 19.76 18.63 24.37
N GLU A 139 18.59 18.00 24.25
CA GLU A 139 18.07 17.61 22.93
C GLU A 139 17.24 18.76 22.36
N GLU A 140 17.77 19.36 21.30
CA GLU A 140 17.04 20.20 20.36
C GLU A 140 15.68 19.58 20.06
N ALA A 141 14.60 20.33 20.26
CA ALA A 141 13.25 19.93 19.87
C ALA A 141 13.18 19.69 18.35
N ARG A 142 13.53 18.47 17.93
CA ARG A 142 13.09 17.86 16.68
C ARG A 142 11.63 17.48 16.90
N LEU A 143 10.74 18.40 16.60
CA LEU A 143 9.32 18.09 16.47
C LEU A 143 9.13 17.39 15.12
N ASP A 144 8.61 16.17 15.17
CA ASP A 144 8.23 15.39 14.00
C ASP A 144 7.13 16.08 13.20
N SER A 145 7.19 15.98 11.88
CA SER A 145 6.23 16.57 10.95
C SER A 145 4.82 16.03 11.21
N VAL A 146 3.86 16.93 11.46
CA VAL A 146 2.45 16.56 11.63
C VAL A 146 1.84 16.33 10.25
N VAL A 147 1.81 15.08 9.80
CA VAL A 147 1.11 14.70 8.58
C VAL A 147 -0.38 14.54 8.87
N VAL A 148 -1.18 15.48 8.37
CA VAL A 148 -2.62 15.48 8.56
C VAL A 148 -3.27 14.53 7.53
N VAL A 149 -3.50 13.30 7.93
CA VAL A 149 -4.19 12.28 7.11
C VAL A 149 -5.68 12.53 7.12
N GLY A 150 -6.26 12.86 5.97
CA GLY A 150 -7.71 12.90 5.75
C GLY A 150 -8.49 13.68 6.81
N THR A 151 -8.61 15.01 6.68
CA THR A 151 -9.46 15.80 7.57
C THR A 151 -10.94 15.65 7.19
N GLN A 152 -11.70 14.87 7.95
CA GLN A 152 -13.18 14.95 7.94
C GLN A 152 -13.74 15.82 9.06
N ILE A 153 -12.89 16.29 10.00
CA ILE A 153 -13.35 17.07 11.15
C ILE A 153 -12.66 18.43 11.18
N ARG A 154 -13.41 19.48 10.86
CA ARG A 154 -13.03 20.86 11.18
C ARG A 154 -13.14 21.04 12.70
N GLY A 155 -12.01 21.20 13.40
CA GLY A 155 -11.98 21.65 14.80
C GLY A 155 -11.87 20.56 15.88
N ALA A 156 -11.52 19.32 15.57
CA ALA A 156 -11.09 18.37 16.61
C ALA A 156 -9.64 18.66 16.99
N GLN A 157 -9.38 18.89 18.28
CA GLN A 157 -8.01 18.86 18.79
C GLN A 157 -7.47 17.45 18.55
N VAL A 158 -6.49 17.33 17.65
CA VAL A 158 -5.71 16.11 17.40
C VAL A 158 -4.76 15.95 18.59
N GLY A 159 -5.32 15.67 19.76
CA GLY A 159 -4.60 15.39 21.00
C GLY A 159 -4.26 13.91 21.06
N GLY A 160 -3.37 13.47 20.18
CA GLY A 160 -2.86 12.11 20.17
C GLY A 160 -2.05 11.84 18.90
N GLU A 161 -0.83 11.34 19.07
CA GLU A 161 -0.04 10.75 17.99
C GLU A 161 -0.78 9.49 17.52
N LEU A 162 -1.66 9.64 16.52
CA LEU A 162 -2.18 8.48 15.83
C LEU A 162 -1.00 7.76 15.16
N PRO A 163 -0.92 6.42 15.21
CA PRO A 163 0.18 5.66 14.59
C PRO A 163 0.02 5.69 13.06
N VAL A 164 0.38 6.82 12.47
CA VAL A 164 0.36 7.07 11.04
C VAL A 164 1.75 6.78 10.49
N THR A 165 1.83 5.87 9.52
CA THR A 165 3.02 5.71 8.69
C THR A 165 2.84 6.49 7.39
N VAL A 166 3.85 7.26 7.00
CA VAL A 166 3.85 8.00 5.74
C VAL A 166 4.94 7.43 4.84
N VAL A 167 4.57 7.06 3.63
CA VAL A 167 5.49 6.63 2.57
C VAL A 167 5.49 7.71 1.50
N GLY A 168 6.56 8.51 1.46
CA GLY A 168 6.72 9.63 0.55
C GLY A 168 7.29 9.26 -0.82
N ASP A 169 7.40 10.26 -1.70
CA ASP A 169 7.82 10.11 -3.10
C ASP A 169 9.17 9.39 -3.26
N GLU A 170 10.19 9.73 -2.47
CA GLU A 170 11.50 9.07 -2.54
C GLU A 170 11.44 7.57 -2.21
N GLN A 171 10.62 7.20 -1.22
CA GLN A 171 10.44 5.81 -0.82
C GLN A 171 9.62 5.05 -1.86
N LEU A 172 8.58 5.67 -2.42
CA LEU A 172 7.78 5.11 -3.52
C LEU A 172 8.64 4.90 -4.77
N ALA A 173 9.51 5.86 -5.10
CA ALA A 173 10.46 5.73 -6.20
C ALA A 173 11.48 4.61 -5.95
N ALA A 174 11.96 4.46 -4.71
CA ALA A 174 12.89 3.41 -4.33
C ALA A 174 12.26 2.00 -4.35
N ILE A 175 10.96 1.88 -4.05
CA ILE A 175 10.21 0.62 -4.19
C ILE A 175 10.20 0.17 -5.67
N GLY A 176 10.09 1.12 -6.61
CA GLY A 176 10.09 0.81 -8.04
C GLY A 176 8.88 -0.03 -8.47
N ALA A 177 7.78 0.09 -7.73
CA ALA A 177 6.53 -0.64 -7.96
C ALA A 177 5.92 -0.29 -9.31
N VAL A 178 5.39 -1.31 -9.99
CA VAL A 178 4.81 -1.19 -11.33
C VAL A 178 3.29 -0.95 -11.25
N ASP A 179 2.66 -1.50 -10.22
CA ASP A 179 1.24 -1.34 -9.91
C ASP A 179 0.97 -1.11 -8.42
N GLY A 180 -0.29 -0.94 -8.04
CA GLY A 180 -0.66 -0.66 -6.65
C GLY A 180 -0.40 -1.83 -5.72
N ASP A 181 -0.52 -3.06 -6.22
CA ASP A 181 -0.24 -4.29 -5.48
C ASP A 181 1.21 -4.33 -4.98
N ASP A 182 2.15 -4.07 -5.88
CA ASP A 182 3.58 -3.98 -5.58
C ASP A 182 3.86 -2.92 -4.51
N VAL A 183 3.21 -1.75 -4.61
CA VAL A 183 3.37 -0.68 -3.61
C VAL A 183 2.93 -1.17 -2.24
N PHE A 184 1.72 -1.69 -2.10
CA PHE A 184 1.21 -2.09 -0.79
C PHE A 184 1.96 -3.28 -0.20
N ARG A 185 2.33 -4.27 -1.02
CA ARG A 185 3.12 -5.43 -0.55
C ARG A 185 4.54 -5.07 -0.10
N SER A 186 5.12 -4.02 -0.66
CA SER A 186 6.45 -3.55 -0.24
C SER A 186 6.45 -2.91 1.16
N ILE A 187 5.27 -2.56 1.69
CA ILE A 187 5.10 -1.89 2.97
C ILE A 187 4.80 -2.95 4.06
N PRO A 188 5.65 -3.11 5.09
CA PRO A 188 5.54 -4.21 6.08
C PRO A 188 4.22 -4.28 6.87
N GLN A 189 3.49 -3.17 6.96
CA GLN A 189 2.21 -3.10 7.66
C GLN A 189 1.09 -3.85 6.92
N PHE A 190 1.26 -4.13 5.63
CA PHE A 190 0.32 -4.90 4.83
C PHE A 190 0.63 -6.39 4.95
N GLY A 191 -0.44 -7.16 5.17
CA GLY A 191 -0.38 -8.61 5.20
C GLY A 191 -0.48 -9.20 3.79
N ASP A 192 -0.53 -10.53 3.75
CA ASP A 192 -0.72 -11.25 2.50
C ASP A 192 -2.06 -10.90 1.84
N VAL A 193 -2.04 -10.76 0.52
CA VAL A 193 -3.15 -10.29 -0.29
C VAL A 193 -3.72 -11.48 -1.04
N GLY A 194 -4.87 -11.99 -0.60
CA GLY A 194 -5.48 -13.16 -1.22
C GLY A 194 -6.04 -12.91 -2.62
N PHE A 195 -6.53 -11.69 -2.92
CA PHE A 195 -7.17 -11.36 -4.20
C PHE A 195 -6.20 -10.57 -5.08
N ASN A 196 -5.40 -11.28 -5.88
CA ASN A 196 -4.39 -10.71 -6.77
C ASN A 196 -3.99 -11.69 -7.90
N SER A 197 -3.11 -11.30 -8.82
CA SER A 197 -2.65 -12.13 -9.95
C SER A 197 -2.00 -13.49 -9.60
N THR A 198 -1.48 -13.66 -8.38
CA THR A 198 -0.81 -14.88 -7.87
C THR A 198 -1.76 -15.82 -7.14
N GLU A 199 -3.06 -15.49 -7.07
CA GLU A 199 -4.06 -16.31 -6.42
C GLU A 199 -4.13 -17.72 -7.04
N ASN A 200 -3.79 -18.73 -6.24
CA ASN A 200 -3.79 -20.14 -6.67
C ASN A 200 -5.02 -20.90 -6.15
N VAL A 201 -5.73 -20.36 -5.15
CA VAL A 201 -6.65 -21.15 -4.30
C VAL A 201 -8.12 -20.98 -4.69
N SER A 202 -8.53 -19.81 -5.21
CA SER A 202 -9.91 -19.60 -5.66
C SER A 202 -10.01 -19.92 -7.14
N GLY A 203 -9.99 -21.19 -7.53
CA GLY A 203 -10.25 -21.62 -8.93
C GLY A 203 -11.70 -21.42 -9.39
N GLY A 204 -12.41 -20.41 -8.87
CA GLY A 204 -13.83 -20.13 -9.13
C GLY A 204 -14.05 -18.96 -10.09
N VAL A 205 -15.30 -18.69 -10.44
CA VAL A 205 -15.68 -17.55 -11.32
C VAL A 205 -15.33 -16.15 -10.78
N ASN A 206 -14.79 -16.11 -9.56
CA ASN A 206 -14.49 -14.92 -8.78
C ASN A 206 -12.99 -14.70 -8.57
N SER A 207 -12.10 -15.45 -9.24
CA SER A 207 -10.64 -15.24 -9.12
C SER A 207 -10.21 -13.88 -9.63
N ALA A 208 -9.09 -13.37 -9.10
CA ALA A 208 -8.45 -12.19 -9.67
C ALA A 208 -7.90 -12.53 -11.07
N ARG A 209 -8.25 -11.71 -12.07
CA ARG A 209 -7.87 -11.92 -13.49
C ARG A 209 -6.52 -11.26 -13.85
N GLY A 210 -5.73 -10.93 -12.84
CA GLY A 210 -4.46 -10.22 -12.96
C GLY A 210 -4.57 -8.69 -13.05
N ASP A 211 -5.78 -8.16 -13.22
CA ASP A 211 -6.09 -6.72 -13.30
C ASP A 211 -6.58 -6.13 -11.97
N VAL A 212 -6.71 -6.97 -10.95
CA VAL A 212 -7.23 -6.61 -9.62
C VAL A 212 -6.22 -7.00 -8.56
N ALA A 213 -6.01 -6.09 -7.61
CA ALA A 213 -5.31 -6.35 -6.37
C ALA A 213 -6.10 -5.75 -5.20
N SER A 214 -6.28 -6.54 -4.14
CA SER A 214 -6.92 -6.10 -2.90
C SER A 214 -5.91 -5.52 -1.91
N ILE A 215 -6.41 -4.94 -0.81
CA ILE A 215 -5.58 -4.35 0.24
C ILE A 215 -5.93 -5.03 1.56
N ASN A 216 -4.92 -5.56 2.24
CA ASN A 216 -5.09 -6.29 3.50
C ASN A 216 -4.16 -5.75 4.59
N LEU A 217 -4.56 -4.67 5.26
CA LEU A 217 -3.77 -4.10 6.34
C LEU A 217 -3.73 -5.07 7.53
N ARG A 218 -2.53 -5.38 8.03
CA ARG A 218 -2.28 -6.28 9.18
C ARG A 218 -2.81 -7.71 9.03
N ALA A 219 -3.09 -8.16 7.80
CA ALA A 219 -3.71 -9.45 7.54
C ALA A 219 -5.09 -9.64 8.22
N LEU A 220 -5.83 -8.54 8.44
CA LEU A 220 -7.14 -8.58 9.12
C LEU A 220 -8.32 -8.82 8.16
N GLY A 221 -8.06 -9.07 6.88
CA GLY A 221 -9.03 -9.39 5.83
C GLY A 221 -9.18 -8.26 4.80
N THR A 222 -9.37 -8.60 3.53
CA THR A 222 -9.34 -7.65 2.40
C THR A 222 -10.52 -6.66 2.38
N GLY A 223 -11.57 -6.89 3.17
CA GLY A 223 -12.71 -5.98 3.34
C GLY A 223 -12.64 -5.07 4.57
N ASN A 224 -11.60 -5.18 5.39
CA ASN A 224 -11.50 -4.49 6.68
C ASN A 224 -10.56 -3.27 6.68
N THR A 225 -10.07 -2.87 5.50
CA THR A 225 -9.23 -1.68 5.31
C THR A 225 -9.97 -0.63 4.50
N LEU A 226 -10.11 0.58 5.04
CA LEU A 226 -10.67 1.68 4.27
C LEU A 226 -9.59 2.29 3.38
N VAL A 227 -9.92 2.47 2.11
CA VAL A 227 -9.01 3.10 1.14
C VAL A 227 -9.58 4.43 0.66
N LEU A 228 -8.75 5.46 0.77
CA LEU A 228 -9.03 6.83 0.38
C LEU A 228 -8.10 7.25 -0.76
N LEU A 229 -8.63 8.06 -1.67
CA LEU A 229 -7.88 8.79 -2.68
C LEU A 229 -8.07 10.28 -2.41
N ASN A 230 -7.00 11.00 -2.10
CA ASN A 230 -7.05 12.41 -1.69
C ASN A 230 -8.10 12.67 -0.60
N GLY A 231 -8.16 11.77 0.40
CA GLY A 231 -9.10 11.85 1.53
C GLY A 231 -10.55 11.45 1.19
N ARG A 232 -10.85 10.99 -0.03
CA ARG A 232 -12.19 10.55 -0.44
C ARG A 232 -12.26 9.03 -0.58
N ARG A 233 -13.36 8.43 -0.13
CA ARG A 233 -13.55 6.98 -0.25
C ARG A 233 -13.52 6.53 -1.70
N MET A 234 -12.77 5.47 -1.95
CA MET A 234 -12.83 4.77 -3.21
C MET A 234 -14.06 3.86 -3.29
N VAL A 235 -14.48 3.55 -4.51
CA VAL A 235 -15.58 2.64 -4.79
C VAL A 235 -15.04 1.21 -4.79
N ASN A 236 -15.77 0.29 -4.15
CA ASN A 236 -15.42 -1.13 -4.18
C ASN A 236 -15.43 -1.65 -5.62
N HIS A 237 -14.44 -2.47 -5.94
CA HIS A 237 -14.38 -3.18 -7.20
C HIS A 237 -15.55 -4.17 -7.30
N PRO A 238 -16.21 -4.33 -8.46
CA PRO A 238 -17.32 -5.26 -8.65
C PRO A 238 -16.83 -6.72 -8.76
N GLY A 239 -16.04 -7.17 -7.79
CA GLY A 239 -15.56 -8.53 -7.61
C GLY A 239 -15.62 -8.89 -6.13
N THR A 240 -15.86 -10.16 -5.85
CA THR A 240 -15.97 -10.67 -4.47
C THR A 240 -14.97 -11.80 -4.28
N GLN A 241 -14.14 -11.75 -3.26
CA GLN A 241 -13.35 -12.91 -2.85
C GLN A 241 -14.11 -13.70 -1.78
N SER A 242 -13.84 -15.00 -1.66
CA SER A 242 -14.28 -15.80 -0.53
C SER A 242 -13.14 -15.94 0.46
N GLU A 243 -13.24 -15.26 1.61
CA GLU A 243 -12.31 -15.43 2.73
C GLU A 243 -13.02 -16.26 3.81
N ASN A 244 -12.47 -17.43 4.17
CA ASN A 244 -13.10 -18.35 5.13
C ASN A 244 -14.57 -18.67 4.80
N LEU A 245 -14.88 -18.84 3.51
CA LEU A 245 -16.25 -19.08 3.00
C LEU A 245 -17.21 -17.89 3.15
N VAL A 246 -16.71 -16.71 3.49
CA VAL A 246 -17.47 -15.46 3.57
C VAL A 246 -17.11 -14.57 2.38
N PRO A 247 -18.09 -14.11 1.58
CA PRO A 247 -17.86 -13.15 0.53
C PRO A 247 -17.38 -11.82 1.12
N VAL A 248 -16.25 -11.33 0.63
CA VAL A 248 -15.67 -10.04 0.95
C VAL A 248 -15.49 -9.20 -0.32
N THR A 249 -15.60 -7.89 -0.17
CA THR A 249 -15.38 -6.92 -1.24
C THR A 249 -14.31 -5.93 -0.83
N THR A 250 -13.52 -5.50 -1.81
CA THR A 250 -12.43 -4.53 -1.64
C THR A 250 -12.43 -3.56 -2.81
N VAL A 251 -11.72 -2.45 -2.67
CA VAL A 251 -11.30 -1.63 -3.81
C VAL A 251 -10.25 -2.36 -4.65
N ASN A 252 -10.01 -1.89 -5.88
CA ASN A 252 -8.86 -2.35 -6.68
C ASN A 252 -7.68 -1.40 -6.48
N ALA A 253 -6.60 -1.87 -5.83
CA ALA A 253 -5.36 -1.14 -5.65
C ALA A 253 -4.72 -0.74 -6.99
N ASN A 254 -4.82 -1.59 -8.01
CA ASN A 254 -4.26 -1.37 -9.34
C ASN A 254 -5.01 -0.31 -10.14
N ALA A 255 -6.15 0.20 -9.64
CA ALA A 255 -6.88 1.30 -10.27
C ALA A 255 -6.21 2.67 -10.08
N ILE A 256 -5.23 2.79 -9.17
CA ILE A 256 -4.49 4.05 -8.93
C ILE A 256 -3.10 3.93 -9.56
N PRO A 257 -2.76 4.75 -10.58
CA PRO A 257 -1.41 4.77 -11.13
C PRO A 257 -0.36 5.21 -10.09
N VAL A 258 0.66 4.39 -9.87
CA VAL A 258 1.75 4.67 -8.91
C VAL A 258 2.49 5.97 -9.24
N THR A 259 2.68 6.25 -10.53
CA THR A 259 3.40 7.41 -11.06
C THR A 259 2.85 8.76 -10.54
N GLY A 260 1.54 8.85 -10.25
CA GLY A 260 0.90 10.08 -9.79
C GLY A 260 0.85 10.27 -8.28
N ILE A 261 1.36 9.31 -7.50
CA ILE A 261 1.29 9.34 -6.04
C ILE A 261 2.38 10.27 -5.51
N ARG A 262 2.02 11.20 -4.62
CA ARG A 262 2.95 12.00 -3.83
C ARG A 262 3.34 11.28 -2.55
N ARG A 263 2.36 10.69 -1.89
CA ARG A 263 2.57 9.88 -0.67
C ARG A 263 1.41 8.93 -0.41
N LEU A 264 1.71 7.88 0.34
CA LEU A 264 0.73 7.04 1.02
C LEU A 264 0.73 7.35 2.51
N GLU A 265 -0.46 7.41 3.09
CA GLU A 265 -0.65 7.61 4.51
C GLU A 265 -1.41 6.40 5.07
N VAL A 266 -0.82 5.71 6.04
CA VAL A 266 -1.38 4.49 6.64
C VAL A 266 -1.68 4.76 8.10
N LEU A 267 -2.95 4.93 8.42
CA LEU A 267 -3.45 4.98 9.79
C LEU A 267 -3.66 3.55 10.28
N LEU A 268 -2.87 3.16 11.26
CA LEU A 268 -2.90 1.81 11.83
C LEU A 268 -3.93 1.64 12.96
N ASP A 269 -4.67 2.68 13.30
CA ASP A 269 -5.72 2.61 14.31
C ASP A 269 -7.09 2.29 13.67
N GLY A 270 -7.90 1.54 14.40
CA GLY A 270 -9.26 1.18 13.97
C GLY A 270 -10.16 2.41 14.01
N ALA A 271 -10.37 3.04 12.86
CA ALA A 271 -11.09 4.31 12.76
C ALA A 271 -12.58 4.14 12.44
N SER A 272 -13.18 2.99 12.78
CA SER A 272 -14.56 2.63 12.41
C SER A 272 -15.62 3.59 12.97
N ALA A 273 -15.35 4.25 14.10
CA ALA A 273 -16.25 5.26 14.66
C ALA A 273 -16.36 6.51 13.76
N LEU A 274 -15.28 6.88 13.06
CA LEU A 274 -15.22 8.05 12.17
C LEU A 274 -15.55 7.67 10.73
N TYR A 275 -15.16 6.46 10.35
CA TYR A 275 -15.12 6.01 8.98
C TYR A 275 -15.95 4.73 8.72
N GLY A 276 -16.81 4.31 9.64
CA GLY A 276 -17.69 3.15 9.42
C GLY A 276 -16.96 1.80 9.37
N SER A 277 -17.73 0.76 9.05
CA SER A 277 -17.33 -0.66 9.19
C SER A 277 -16.09 -1.07 8.42
N ASP A 278 -15.72 -0.36 7.35
CA ASP A 278 -14.58 -0.73 6.50
C ASP A 278 -13.24 -0.36 7.14
N ALA A 279 -13.23 0.49 8.18
CA ALA A 279 -12.02 0.99 8.83
C ALA A 279 -11.71 0.24 10.14
N VAL A 280 -11.87 -1.10 10.16
CA VAL A 280 -11.58 -1.94 11.34
C VAL A 280 -10.08 -2.17 11.48
N ALA A 281 -9.41 -2.52 10.38
CA ALA A 281 -7.96 -2.72 10.34
C ALA A 281 -7.19 -1.39 10.33
N GLY A 282 -7.78 -0.35 9.74
CA GLY A 282 -7.21 0.98 9.63
C GLY A 282 -7.68 1.72 8.38
N VAL A 283 -6.95 2.78 8.03
CA VAL A 283 -7.23 3.62 6.87
C VAL A 283 -5.96 3.82 6.07
N VAL A 284 -6.06 3.67 4.75
CA VAL A 284 -4.99 3.95 3.79
C VAL A 284 -5.45 5.11 2.92
N ASN A 285 -4.68 6.19 2.88
CA ASN A 285 -4.95 7.32 2.01
C ASN A 285 -3.83 7.49 0.99
N THR A 286 -4.18 7.34 -0.28
CA THR A 286 -3.30 7.65 -1.40
C THR A 286 -3.48 9.11 -1.78
N VAL A 287 -2.41 9.89 -1.62
CA VAL A 287 -2.38 11.31 -1.96
C VAL A 287 -1.65 11.49 -3.29
N LEU A 288 -2.35 12.04 -4.28
CA LEU A 288 -1.79 12.34 -5.59
C LEU A 288 -1.02 13.68 -5.57
N LYS A 289 -0.10 13.84 -6.51
CA LYS A 289 0.54 15.13 -6.81
C LYS A 289 -0.53 16.14 -7.27
N ASP A 290 -0.62 17.30 -6.63
CA ASP A 290 -1.60 18.37 -6.91
C ASP A 290 -0.99 19.63 -7.55
N ASP A 291 0.32 19.64 -7.78
CA ASP A 291 1.09 20.78 -8.31
C ASP A 291 2.03 20.38 -9.46
N PHE A 292 1.89 19.15 -9.98
CA PHE A 292 2.79 18.61 -11.00
C PHE A 292 2.82 19.50 -12.24
N GLU A 293 4.04 19.89 -12.64
CA GLU A 293 4.28 20.73 -13.80
C GLU A 293 5.35 20.11 -14.69
N GLY A 294 5.00 19.93 -15.98
CA GLY A 294 5.89 19.36 -16.97
C GLY A 294 5.34 18.09 -17.60
N LEU A 295 6.27 17.30 -18.16
CA LEU A 295 5.99 16.05 -18.86
C LEU A 295 7.05 15.02 -18.47
N THR A 296 6.61 13.89 -17.91
CA THR A 296 7.43 12.72 -17.63
C THR A 296 6.89 11.54 -18.43
N VAL A 297 7.78 10.83 -19.11
CA VAL A 297 7.46 9.59 -19.83
C VAL A 297 8.46 8.53 -19.41
N SER A 298 7.98 7.37 -19.00
CA SER A 298 8.82 6.22 -18.71
C SER A 298 8.31 4.98 -19.44
N ALA A 299 9.24 4.15 -19.88
CA ALA A 299 8.95 2.85 -20.46
C ALA A 299 9.97 1.85 -19.92
N ARG A 300 9.48 0.70 -19.46
CA ARG A 300 10.28 -0.41 -18.94
C ARG A 300 9.88 -1.68 -19.66
N TYR A 301 10.87 -2.50 -20.00
CA TYR A 301 10.67 -3.84 -20.53
C TYR A 301 11.56 -4.81 -19.74
N GLY A 302 10.99 -5.92 -19.30
CA GLY A 302 11.66 -6.97 -18.55
C GLY A 302 11.35 -8.34 -19.15
N THR A 303 12.30 -9.25 -19.02
CA THR A 303 12.21 -10.63 -19.49
C THR A 303 12.75 -11.55 -18.41
N GLU A 304 12.13 -12.71 -18.20
CA GLU A 304 12.68 -13.78 -17.36
C GLU A 304 13.58 -14.69 -18.22
N PRO A 305 14.85 -14.95 -17.86
CA PRO A 305 15.71 -15.81 -18.68
C PRO A 305 15.31 -17.29 -18.67
N ASP A 306 14.75 -17.75 -17.55
CA ASP A 306 14.43 -19.16 -17.33
C ASP A 306 13.00 -19.53 -17.74
N ILE A 307 12.15 -18.54 -18.08
CA ILE A 307 10.74 -18.71 -18.45
C ILE A 307 10.43 -17.75 -19.59
N GLU A 308 9.68 -18.19 -20.59
CA GLU A 308 9.19 -17.32 -21.67
C GLU A 308 8.08 -16.38 -21.13
N SER A 309 8.48 -15.37 -20.36
CA SER A 309 7.59 -14.37 -19.78
C SER A 309 8.21 -12.99 -19.91
N ASP A 310 7.46 -12.11 -20.56
CA ASP A 310 7.81 -10.71 -20.74
C ASP A 310 6.89 -9.79 -19.90
N GLU A 311 7.44 -8.65 -19.51
CA GLU A 311 6.71 -7.57 -18.86
C GLU A 311 7.04 -6.24 -19.55
N PHE A 312 6.01 -5.49 -19.93
CA PHE A 312 6.10 -4.14 -20.46
C PHE A 312 5.31 -3.17 -19.60
N ASN A 313 5.95 -2.07 -19.18
CA ASN A 313 5.30 -0.99 -18.46
C ASN A 313 5.56 0.35 -19.16
N PHE A 314 4.52 1.18 -19.22
CA PHE A 314 4.56 2.53 -19.75
C PHE A 314 3.83 3.49 -18.80
N THR A 315 4.46 4.60 -18.45
CA THR A 315 3.86 5.66 -17.64
C THR A 315 4.02 7.03 -18.28
N LEU A 316 3.00 7.86 -18.05
CA LEU A 316 2.91 9.23 -18.54
C LEU A 316 2.38 10.11 -17.42
N GLU A 317 3.15 11.15 -17.07
CA GLU A 317 2.72 12.25 -16.22
C GLU A 317 2.77 13.53 -17.04
N ALA A 318 1.67 14.27 -17.09
CA ALA A 318 1.63 15.57 -17.74
C ALA A 318 0.86 16.54 -16.87
N GLY A 319 1.40 17.72 -16.59
CA GLY A 319 0.72 18.69 -15.75
C GLY A 319 1.13 20.12 -16.03
N LYS A 320 0.24 21.03 -15.65
CA LYS A 320 0.44 22.46 -15.85
C LYS A 320 -0.23 23.27 -14.75
N ASN A 321 0.54 24.23 -14.24
CA ASN A 321 0.06 25.26 -13.35
C ASN A 321 -0.51 26.46 -14.14
N PHE A 322 -1.60 27.03 -13.61
CA PHE A 322 -2.32 28.17 -14.17
C PHE A 322 -2.50 29.24 -13.08
N ASN A 323 -2.88 30.46 -13.50
CA ASN A 323 -3.20 31.57 -12.59
C ASN A 323 -2.09 31.88 -11.57
N GLY A 324 -0.82 31.78 -11.98
CA GLY A 324 0.33 31.97 -11.09
C GLY A 324 0.46 30.90 -10.01
N GLY A 325 0.12 29.65 -10.30
CA GLY A 325 0.22 28.51 -9.37
C GLY A 325 -1.06 28.20 -8.60
N ARG A 326 -2.10 29.04 -8.70
CA ARG A 326 -3.36 28.87 -7.95
C ARG A 326 -4.26 27.74 -8.46
N SER A 327 -3.93 27.15 -9.61
CA SER A 327 -4.71 26.06 -10.20
C SER A 327 -3.77 25.12 -10.93
N ASN A 328 -3.95 23.82 -10.75
CA ASN A 328 -3.19 22.79 -11.44
C ASN A 328 -4.15 21.88 -12.21
N VAL A 329 -3.72 21.45 -13.40
CA VAL A 329 -4.34 20.33 -14.10
C VAL A 329 -3.24 19.32 -14.40
N ALA A 330 -3.39 18.10 -13.88
CA ALA A 330 -2.48 17.00 -14.12
C ALA A 330 -3.21 15.77 -14.67
N LEU A 331 -2.50 15.00 -15.49
CA LEU A 331 -2.90 13.74 -16.08
C LEU A 331 -1.82 12.70 -15.72
N PHE A 332 -2.27 11.59 -15.14
CA PHE A 332 -1.42 10.44 -14.84
C PHE A 332 -2.00 9.23 -15.56
N ALA A 333 -1.19 8.55 -16.37
CA ALA A 333 -1.58 7.34 -17.08
C ALA A 333 -0.50 6.27 -16.91
N ALA A 334 -0.94 5.03 -16.75
CA ALA A 334 -0.08 3.86 -16.69
C ALA A 334 -0.69 2.74 -17.53
N TYR A 335 0.18 1.96 -18.17
CA TYR A 335 -0.17 0.75 -18.91
C TYR A 335 0.86 -0.32 -18.56
N THR A 336 0.38 -1.47 -18.11
CA THR A 336 1.21 -2.64 -17.80
C THR A 336 0.64 -3.83 -18.55
N ASP A 337 1.52 -4.57 -19.22
CA ASP A 337 1.25 -5.82 -19.91
C ASP A 337 2.28 -6.83 -19.43
N ARG A 338 1.82 -8.00 -18.98
CA ARG A 338 2.68 -9.03 -18.40
C ARG A 338 2.17 -10.41 -18.76
N ASP A 339 3.07 -11.26 -19.23
CA ASP A 339 2.75 -12.65 -19.52
C ASP A 339 2.47 -13.42 -18.22
N PRO A 340 1.52 -14.37 -18.24
CA PRO A 340 1.30 -15.25 -17.10
C PRO A 340 2.54 -16.10 -16.84
N VAL A 341 2.84 -16.33 -15.56
CA VAL A 341 3.85 -17.29 -15.12
C VAL A 341 3.15 -18.42 -14.39
N PHE A 342 3.15 -19.60 -14.97
CA PHE A 342 2.52 -20.77 -14.37
C PHE A 342 3.46 -21.44 -13.38
N ALA A 343 2.91 -21.99 -12.30
CA ALA A 343 3.69 -22.73 -11.31
C ALA A 343 4.47 -23.90 -11.93
N SER A 344 3.93 -24.52 -12.98
CA SER A 344 4.57 -25.61 -13.75
C SER A 344 5.86 -25.20 -14.47
N GLU A 345 6.08 -23.91 -14.71
CA GLU A 345 7.26 -23.39 -15.42
C GLU A 345 8.45 -23.14 -14.48
N ARG A 346 8.24 -23.26 -13.16
CA ARG A 346 9.30 -23.13 -12.15
C ARG A 346 9.51 -24.46 -11.44
N ASP A 347 10.70 -25.05 -11.54
CA ASP A 347 11.00 -26.35 -10.92
C ASP A 347 10.61 -26.45 -9.44
N PHE A 348 10.85 -25.38 -8.67
CA PHE A 348 10.52 -25.32 -7.25
C PHE A 348 9.02 -25.08 -6.96
N ALA A 349 8.21 -24.75 -7.95
CA ALA A 349 6.75 -24.55 -7.80
C ALA A 349 5.93 -25.58 -8.58
N ALA A 350 6.54 -26.30 -9.52
CA ALA A 350 5.89 -27.25 -10.40
C ALA A 350 5.38 -28.49 -9.66
N ASN A 351 6.01 -28.83 -8.53
CA ASN A 351 5.61 -29.94 -7.68
C ASN A 351 5.39 -29.48 -6.24
N ALA A 352 4.23 -29.84 -5.69
CA ALA A 352 3.87 -29.62 -4.30
C ALA A 352 4.33 -30.77 -3.38
N ASP A 353 4.95 -31.82 -3.92
CA ASP A 353 5.77 -32.73 -3.13
C ASP A 353 7.09 -32.04 -2.79
N LEU A 354 7.29 -31.72 -1.51
CA LEU A 354 8.44 -30.97 -1.01
C LEU A 354 9.52 -31.89 -0.43
N ARG A 355 9.31 -33.21 -0.44
CA ARG A 355 10.20 -34.17 0.21
C ARG A 355 11.60 -34.19 -0.42
N ASP A 356 11.70 -33.85 -1.71
CA ASP A 356 12.96 -33.69 -2.43
C ASP A 356 13.78 -32.46 -1.99
N ARG A 357 13.17 -31.52 -1.26
CA ARG A 357 13.81 -30.32 -0.71
C ARG A 357 14.26 -30.48 0.74
N LEU A 358 14.00 -31.63 1.34
CA LEU A 358 14.29 -31.93 2.74
C LEU A 358 15.42 -32.95 2.87
N PRO A 359 16.10 -33.03 4.03
CA PRO A 359 17.07 -34.08 4.28
C PRO A 359 16.44 -35.48 4.14
N ASP A 360 17.22 -36.47 3.68
CA ASP A 360 16.76 -37.85 3.42
C ASP A 360 15.99 -38.50 4.58
N SER A 361 16.22 -38.06 5.82
CA SER A 361 15.46 -38.50 7.00
C SER A 361 13.95 -38.23 6.90
N TRP A 362 13.53 -37.31 6.04
CA TRP A 362 12.14 -36.90 5.82
C TRP A 362 11.54 -37.47 4.54
N ALA A 363 12.28 -38.25 3.74
CA ALA A 363 11.81 -38.78 2.45
C ALA A 363 10.54 -39.66 2.58
N GLY A 364 10.34 -40.29 3.74
CA GLY A 364 9.15 -41.08 4.07
C GLY A 364 8.01 -40.29 4.73
N ASP A 365 8.22 -39.02 5.09
CA ASP A 365 7.20 -38.22 5.78
C ASP A 365 6.20 -37.63 4.78
N LEU A 366 4.99 -38.23 4.76
CA LEU A 366 3.92 -37.83 3.87
C LEU A 366 3.34 -36.44 4.18
N ASN A 367 3.64 -35.84 5.34
CA ASN A 367 3.20 -34.47 5.65
C ASN A 367 3.80 -33.42 4.71
N PHE A 368 4.88 -33.75 4.00
CA PHE A 368 5.51 -32.88 3.01
C PHE A 368 5.11 -33.20 1.57
N ARG A 369 4.21 -34.18 1.39
CA ARG A 369 3.65 -34.52 0.09
C ARG A 369 2.31 -33.77 -0.08
N ASN A 370 2.38 -32.50 -0.48
CA ASN A 370 1.19 -31.64 -0.67
C ASN A 370 0.62 -31.71 -2.10
N ASN A 371 0.85 -32.81 -2.81
CA ASN A 371 0.27 -32.99 -4.12
C ASN A 371 -1.26 -33.15 -4.00
N SER A 372 -1.99 -32.68 -5.01
CA SER A 372 -3.44 -32.91 -5.08
C SER A 372 -3.72 -34.42 -5.08
N ASN A 373 -4.69 -34.84 -4.28
CA ASN A 373 -5.26 -36.18 -4.36
C ASN A 373 -6.40 -36.26 -5.40
N ASN A 374 -6.83 -35.14 -5.98
CA ASN A 374 -7.77 -35.15 -7.09
C ASN A 374 -7.06 -35.65 -8.35
N THR A 375 -7.61 -36.69 -8.96
CA THR A 375 -7.20 -37.13 -10.29
C THR A 375 -7.55 -36.10 -11.38
N PRO A 376 -6.75 -36.02 -12.48
CA PRO A 376 -7.13 -35.28 -13.69
C PRO A 376 -8.39 -35.83 -14.39
N TRP A 377 -8.87 -37.02 -14.05
CA TRP A 377 -10.07 -37.61 -14.65
C TRP A 377 -11.36 -37.13 -13.96
N GLY A 378 -12.44 -37.02 -14.75
CA GLY A 378 -13.70 -36.47 -14.28
C GLY A 378 -14.40 -37.35 -13.24
N ALA A 379 -14.99 -36.71 -12.22
CA ALA A 379 -15.94 -37.32 -11.29
C ALA A 379 -17.34 -36.76 -11.54
N PHE A 380 -18.34 -37.63 -11.50
CA PHE A 380 -19.71 -37.32 -11.87
C PHE A 380 -20.68 -37.89 -10.84
N THR A 381 -21.85 -37.26 -10.73
CA THR A 381 -23.00 -37.84 -10.03
C THR A 381 -24.07 -38.20 -11.05
N LEU A 382 -24.45 -39.46 -11.10
CA LEU A 382 -25.51 -39.94 -11.98
C LEU A 382 -26.86 -39.36 -11.53
N ARG A 383 -27.60 -38.83 -12.51
CA ARG A 383 -28.89 -38.16 -12.31
C ARG A 383 -29.91 -38.76 -13.26
N ASP A 384 -31.14 -38.95 -12.78
CA ASP A 384 -32.27 -39.29 -13.64
C ASP A 384 -32.59 -38.07 -14.53
N PRO A 385 -32.58 -38.21 -15.87
CA PRO A 385 -32.82 -37.08 -16.77
C PRO A 385 -34.28 -36.59 -16.75
N ALA A 386 -35.23 -37.39 -16.28
CA ALA A 386 -36.63 -37.03 -16.18
C ALA A 386 -36.96 -36.35 -14.84
N THR A 387 -36.36 -36.78 -13.73
CA THR A 387 -36.69 -36.26 -12.38
C THR A 387 -35.61 -35.37 -11.78
N GLY A 388 -34.35 -35.49 -12.22
CA GLY A 388 -33.19 -34.83 -11.62
C GLY A 388 -32.69 -35.48 -10.33
N ASP A 389 -33.31 -36.57 -9.89
CA ASP A 389 -32.90 -37.28 -8.68
C ASP A 389 -31.57 -38.00 -8.88
N THR A 390 -30.80 -38.15 -7.80
CA THR A 390 -29.59 -38.97 -7.82
C THR A 390 -29.97 -40.44 -8.05
N VAL A 391 -29.28 -41.09 -8.99
CA VAL A 391 -29.47 -42.52 -9.29
C VAL A 391 -28.21 -43.29 -8.91
N SER A 392 -28.39 -44.45 -8.29
CA SER A 392 -27.30 -45.42 -8.06
C SER A 392 -27.51 -46.62 -8.97
N LEU A 393 -26.47 -46.98 -9.72
CA LEU A 393 -26.39 -48.17 -10.55
C LEU A 393 -25.52 -49.21 -9.83
N ASP A 394 -26.12 -50.36 -9.52
CA ASP A 394 -25.43 -51.47 -8.86
C ASP A 394 -24.22 -51.92 -9.68
N GLY A 395 -23.07 -51.96 -9.02
CA GLY A 395 -21.81 -52.41 -9.61
C GLY A 395 -21.17 -51.41 -10.58
N VAL A 396 -21.63 -50.16 -10.65
CA VAL A 396 -21.02 -49.10 -11.46
C VAL A 396 -20.85 -47.79 -10.69
N SER A 397 -21.73 -47.49 -9.73
CA SER A 397 -21.69 -46.24 -8.97
C SER A 397 -21.89 -46.46 -7.48
N SER A 398 -21.38 -45.52 -6.69
CA SER A 398 -21.64 -45.49 -5.24
C SER A 398 -23.14 -45.31 -4.94
N ARG A 399 -23.53 -45.54 -3.68
CA ARG A 399 -24.93 -45.30 -3.22
C ARG A 399 -25.42 -43.87 -3.43
N GLY A 400 -24.50 -42.91 -3.47
CA GLY A 400 -24.79 -41.51 -3.77
C GLY A 400 -24.77 -41.18 -5.27
N GLY A 401 -24.74 -42.17 -6.15
CA GLY A 401 -24.64 -42.02 -7.61
C GLY A 401 -23.29 -41.50 -8.09
N GLY A 402 -22.29 -41.42 -7.23
CA GLY A 402 -20.95 -40.96 -7.58
C GLY A 402 -20.18 -42.01 -8.39
N VAL A 403 -19.58 -41.57 -9.50
CA VAL A 403 -18.66 -42.32 -10.36
C VAL A 403 -17.47 -41.44 -10.71
N HIS A 404 -16.31 -42.03 -10.97
CA HIS A 404 -15.19 -41.32 -11.60
C HIS A 404 -14.62 -42.11 -12.77
N VAL A 405 -13.96 -41.40 -13.66
CA VAL A 405 -13.22 -41.98 -14.77
C VAL A 405 -11.79 -42.29 -14.31
N GLN A 406 -11.23 -43.41 -14.76
CA GLN A 406 -9.83 -43.75 -14.55
C GLN A 406 -9.29 -44.60 -15.71
N PRO A 407 -7.95 -44.76 -15.83
CA PRO A 407 -7.36 -45.72 -16.76
C PRO A 407 -7.84 -47.14 -16.47
N ASP A 408 -8.07 -47.93 -17.51
CA ASP A 408 -8.45 -49.35 -17.38
C ASP A 408 -7.34 -50.26 -16.84
N SER A 409 -6.11 -49.73 -16.77
CA SER A 409 -4.96 -50.35 -16.12
C SER A 409 -5.03 -50.31 -14.59
N TYR A 410 -5.93 -49.50 -14.02
CA TYR A 410 -6.15 -49.44 -12.57
C TYR A 410 -7.14 -50.53 -12.13
N GLU A 411 -6.98 -51.01 -10.90
CA GLU A 411 -7.89 -51.99 -10.32
C GLU A 411 -9.32 -51.42 -10.19
N ASN A 412 -10.34 -52.29 -10.05
CA ASN A 412 -11.75 -51.89 -9.90
C ASN A 412 -12.35 -51.14 -11.11
N CYS A 413 -11.98 -51.54 -12.31
CA CYS A 413 -12.63 -51.08 -13.53
C CYS A 413 -14.05 -51.67 -13.65
N LEU A 414 -15.06 -50.93 -13.17
CA LEU A 414 -16.44 -51.40 -13.05
C LEU A 414 -17.22 -51.38 -14.38
N ALA A 415 -16.98 -50.36 -15.22
CA ALA A 415 -17.58 -50.28 -16.55
C ALA A 415 -16.66 -49.63 -17.57
N ALA A 416 -16.33 -50.35 -18.65
CA ALA A 416 -15.47 -49.85 -19.71
C ALA A 416 -16.11 -48.69 -20.48
N LEU A 417 -15.34 -47.62 -20.69
CA LEU A 417 -15.73 -46.49 -21.55
C LEU A 417 -15.09 -46.57 -22.95
N GLY A 418 -14.04 -47.40 -23.10
CA GLY A 418 -13.22 -47.48 -24.30
C GLY A 418 -11.97 -46.63 -24.21
N ASP A 419 -11.08 -46.75 -25.20
CA ASP A 419 -9.84 -45.97 -25.32
C ASP A 419 -8.92 -45.98 -24.07
N GLY A 420 -8.88 -47.11 -23.37
CA GLY A 420 -8.07 -47.27 -22.15
C GLY A 420 -8.67 -46.64 -20.90
N LEU A 421 -9.97 -46.30 -20.91
CA LEU A 421 -10.68 -45.68 -19.79
C LEU A 421 -11.86 -46.53 -19.30
N CYS A 422 -12.18 -46.39 -18.03
CA CYS A 422 -13.38 -46.95 -17.43
C CYS A 422 -13.91 -46.14 -16.25
N LEU A 423 -15.11 -46.51 -15.80
CA LEU A 423 -15.75 -46.03 -14.60
C LEU A 423 -15.42 -46.91 -13.41
N ASP A 424 -15.20 -46.28 -12.28
CA ASP A 424 -15.17 -46.91 -10.95
C ASP A 424 -16.15 -46.12 -10.04
N GLU A 425 -16.54 -46.74 -8.93
CA GLU A 425 -17.45 -46.14 -7.96
C GLU A 425 -16.69 -45.21 -7.01
N GLY A 426 -17.32 -44.11 -6.58
CA GLY A 426 -16.73 -43.23 -5.56
C GLY A 426 -16.41 -41.84 -6.09
N ASN A 427 -15.26 -41.30 -5.66
CA ASN A 427 -14.83 -39.95 -6.02
C ASN A 427 -13.36 -39.92 -6.47
N SER A 428 -13.02 -38.86 -7.20
CA SER A 428 -11.70 -38.63 -7.76
C SER A 428 -10.58 -38.36 -6.72
N ALA A 429 -10.90 -38.16 -5.45
CA ALA A 429 -9.95 -37.72 -4.43
C ALA A 429 -9.38 -38.87 -3.57
N GLY A 430 -10.17 -39.93 -3.36
CA GLY A 430 -9.81 -41.04 -2.48
C GLY A 430 -9.27 -42.27 -3.19
N ASP A 431 -9.91 -42.65 -4.31
CA ASP A 431 -9.77 -44.00 -4.86
C ASP A 431 -8.70 -44.10 -5.97
N VAL A 432 -8.34 -42.97 -6.58
CA VAL A 432 -7.37 -42.91 -7.69
C VAL A 432 -5.96 -42.57 -7.21
N ALA A 433 -5.81 -41.75 -6.16
CA ALA A 433 -4.50 -41.26 -5.71
C ALA A 433 -3.64 -42.27 -4.93
N GLN A 434 -4.23 -43.41 -4.52
CA GLN A 434 -3.54 -44.49 -3.80
C GLN A 434 -2.90 -45.54 -4.73
N ARG A 435 -3.07 -45.39 -6.05
CA ARG A 435 -2.63 -46.33 -7.10
C ARG A 435 -1.68 -45.63 -8.05
#